data_AF-Q9SKL4-F1
#
_entry.id   AF-Q9SKL4-F1
#
_cell.length_a   1.000
_cell.length_b   1.000
_cell.length_c   1.000
_cell.angle_alpha   90.00
_cell.angle_beta   90.00
_cell.angle_gamma   90.00
#
_symmetry.space_group_name_H-M   'P 1'
#
loop_
_entity.id
_entity.type
_entity.pdbx_description
1 polymer ?
#
loop_
_entity_poly.entity_id
_entity_poly.type
_entity_poly.pdbx_seq_one_letter_code
_entity_poly.pdbx_strand_id
1 'polypeptide(L)'
;MLPTTSRSRSSSSSSRANPMFLQYFRRIVKWQQMDVEYTFWQMLNLCTSPKVVYQHTKYHKQTKNQWARDDPAFIVICSLLLVVATVAYCVTYDHSSSHAVVVVVSVLFTHFLITGAVIATCCWFLTNSYLREETPNSHVVEQRVEWLYTFDVHCNSFFPMFVLLYVVHYFLSPLLIAHGFIPLLLSNLLFMVGASYYHYLNFLGYDVLPFLERTTFFLYPIGVVIVLSPILILSGFNPSRYFMNMYFSQRL
;
A
#
# COMPACT_ATOMS: atom_id res chain seq x y z
N MET A 1 -35.63 -31.37 -39.45
CA MET A 1 -34.44 -31.85 -38.71
C MET A 1 -33.22 -31.68 -39.62
N LEU A 2 -32.23 -30.89 -39.22
CA LEU A 2 -30.89 -30.91 -39.82
C LEU A 2 -29.89 -30.57 -38.70
N PRO A 3 -28.88 -31.44 -38.48
CA PRO A 3 -27.93 -31.28 -37.37
C PRO A 3 -26.78 -30.34 -37.74
N THR A 4 -26.48 -29.38 -36.87
CA THR A 4 -25.30 -28.50 -36.98
C THR A 4 -24.26 -28.90 -35.94
N THR A 5 -23.35 -29.80 -36.30
CA THR A 5 -22.12 -30.03 -35.53
C THR A 5 -21.03 -29.08 -36.01
N SER A 6 -20.84 -27.94 -35.33
CA SER A 6 -19.61 -27.15 -35.49
C SER A 6 -18.61 -27.55 -34.41
N ARG A 7 -17.55 -28.24 -34.83
CA ARG A 7 -16.36 -28.58 -34.02
C ARG A 7 -15.81 -27.32 -33.36
N SER A 8 -15.77 -27.31 -32.03
CA SER A 8 -15.07 -26.30 -31.23
C SER A 8 -13.57 -26.31 -31.58
N ARG A 9 -13.12 -25.31 -32.34
CA ARG A 9 -11.71 -24.95 -32.38
C ARG A 9 -11.36 -24.39 -31.00
N SER A 10 -10.59 -25.15 -30.24
CA SER A 10 -9.86 -24.67 -29.07
C SER A 10 -8.92 -23.54 -29.51
N SER A 11 -9.38 -22.30 -29.44
CA SER A 11 -8.51 -21.14 -29.46
C SER A 11 -7.66 -21.20 -28.20
N SER A 12 -6.41 -21.62 -28.36
CA SER A 12 -5.35 -21.36 -27.39
C SER A 12 -5.37 -19.87 -27.11
N SER A 13 -5.88 -19.50 -25.93
CA SER A 13 -5.82 -18.15 -25.42
C SER A 13 -4.34 -17.85 -25.13
N SER A 14 -3.60 -17.47 -26.17
CA SER A 14 -2.39 -16.69 -26.01
C SER A 14 -2.79 -15.51 -25.12
N SER A 15 -2.32 -15.55 -23.88
CA SER A 15 -2.49 -14.52 -22.87
C SER A 15 -1.99 -13.20 -23.45
N ARG A 16 -2.88 -12.45 -24.12
CA ARG A 16 -2.63 -11.06 -24.47
C ARG A 16 -2.33 -10.38 -23.14
N ALA A 17 -1.07 -10.01 -22.92
CA ALA A 17 -0.70 -9.12 -21.83
C ALA A 17 -1.73 -7.99 -21.82
N ASN A 18 -2.46 -7.87 -20.70
CA ASN A 18 -3.65 -7.03 -20.63
C ASN A 18 -3.23 -5.60 -21.03
N PRO A 19 -3.80 -5.01 -22.11
CA PRO A 19 -3.32 -3.74 -22.67
C PRO A 19 -3.24 -2.62 -21.63
N MET A 20 -4.01 -2.71 -20.55
CA MET A 20 -3.98 -1.81 -19.40
C MET A 20 -2.60 -1.73 -18.71
N PHE A 21 -1.95 -2.86 -18.40
CA PHE A 21 -0.64 -2.85 -17.74
C PHE A 21 0.45 -2.21 -18.61
N LEU A 22 0.48 -2.56 -19.90
CA LEU A 22 1.42 -1.98 -20.85
C LEU A 22 1.23 -0.47 -21.01
N GLN A 23 -0.02 0.00 -21.02
CA GLN A 23 -0.33 1.43 -21.05
C GLN A 23 0.11 2.12 -19.75
N TYR A 24 -0.10 1.50 -18.59
CA TYR A 24 0.33 2.03 -17.30
C TYR A 24 1.85 2.23 -17.23
N PHE A 25 2.64 1.18 -17.57
CA PHE A 25 4.09 1.28 -17.62
C PHE A 25 4.60 2.26 -18.68
N ARG A 26 3.94 2.35 -19.84
CA ARG A 26 4.28 3.34 -20.87
C ARG A 26 4.11 4.78 -20.39
N ARG A 27 3.12 5.04 -19.52
CA ARG A 27 2.89 6.37 -18.94
C ARG A 27 3.96 6.79 -17.94
N ILE A 28 4.59 5.85 -17.23
CA ILE A 28 5.68 6.14 -16.27
C ILE A 28 6.85 6.89 -16.95
N VAL A 29 7.12 6.57 -18.22
CA VAL A 29 8.21 7.21 -18.98
C VAL A 29 7.90 8.66 -19.34
N LYS A 30 6.61 9.05 -19.40
CA LYS A 30 6.15 10.38 -19.82
C LYS A 30 5.79 11.25 -18.62
N TRP A 31 6.80 11.75 -17.91
CA TRP A 31 6.64 12.61 -16.73
C TRP A 31 5.68 13.79 -16.92
N GLN A 32 5.72 14.48 -18.06
CA GLN A 32 4.85 15.64 -18.31
C GLN A 32 3.35 15.31 -18.38
N GLN A 33 2.99 14.02 -18.53
CA GLN A 33 1.59 13.58 -18.59
C GLN A 33 1.04 13.15 -17.24
N MET A 34 1.86 13.21 -16.18
CA MET A 34 1.48 12.80 -14.83
C MET A 34 0.79 13.94 -14.10
N ASP A 35 -0.37 13.66 -13.50
CA ASP A 35 -1.11 14.63 -12.69
C ASP A 35 -0.51 14.74 -11.28
N VAL A 36 0.58 15.51 -11.20
CA VAL A 36 1.36 15.71 -9.97
C VAL A 36 0.55 16.47 -8.91
N GLU A 37 -0.25 17.45 -9.31
CA GLU A 37 -1.07 18.26 -8.40
C GLU A 37 -2.14 17.41 -7.71
N TYR A 38 -2.89 16.62 -8.50
CA TYR A 38 -3.87 15.68 -7.97
C TYR A 38 -3.21 14.66 -7.04
N THR A 39 -2.01 14.18 -7.38
CA THR A 39 -1.28 13.22 -6.54
C THR A 39 -0.92 13.81 -5.18
N PHE A 40 -0.37 15.03 -5.12
CA PHE A 40 -0.05 15.67 -3.85
C PHE A 40 -1.30 15.96 -3.02
N TRP A 41 -2.40 16.37 -3.68
CA TRP A 41 -3.68 16.55 -3.01
C TRP A 41 -4.19 15.22 -2.42
N GLN A 42 -4.08 14.10 -3.15
CA GLN A 42 -4.44 12.79 -2.62
C GLN A 42 -3.56 12.40 -1.43
N MET A 43 -2.24 12.54 -1.55
CA MET A 43 -1.28 12.24 -0.49
C MET A 43 -1.56 13.02 0.79
N LEU A 44 -1.82 14.32 0.68
CA LEU A 44 -2.17 15.16 1.82
C LEU A 44 -3.48 14.72 2.47
N ASN A 45 -4.53 14.50 1.67
CA ASN A 45 -5.82 14.07 2.19
C ASN A 45 -5.81 12.64 2.73
N LEU A 46 -4.93 11.76 2.26
CA LEU A 46 -4.73 10.44 2.87
C LEU A 46 -4.21 10.53 4.30
N CYS A 47 -3.46 11.58 4.64
CA CYS A 47 -2.98 11.82 6.00
C CYS A 47 -4.02 12.54 6.88
N THR A 48 -4.81 13.46 6.33
CA THR A 48 -5.73 14.32 7.11
C THR A 48 -7.18 13.84 7.10
N SER A 49 -7.72 13.52 5.92
CA SER A 49 -9.13 13.17 5.71
C SER A 49 -9.31 12.16 4.57
N PRO A 50 -8.93 10.88 4.77
CA PRO A 50 -8.84 9.88 3.70
C PRO A 50 -10.19 9.57 3.05
N LYS A 51 -11.30 9.77 3.79
CA LYS A 51 -12.66 9.60 3.26
C LYS A 51 -12.92 10.48 2.01
N VAL A 52 -12.31 11.65 1.95
CA VAL A 52 -12.44 12.57 0.80
C VAL A 52 -11.79 11.96 -0.46
N VAL A 53 -10.63 11.30 -0.30
CA VAL A 53 -9.94 10.62 -1.41
C VAL A 53 -10.78 9.47 -1.95
N TYR A 54 -11.38 8.67 -1.07
CA TYR A 54 -12.25 7.56 -1.47
C TYR A 54 -13.59 8.03 -2.07
N GLN A 55 -14.13 9.18 -1.65
CA GLN A 55 -15.24 9.82 -2.36
C GLN A 55 -14.85 10.20 -3.79
N HIS A 56 -13.64 10.73 -3.99
CA HIS A 56 -13.14 11.02 -5.34
C HIS A 56 -12.94 9.75 -6.18
N THR A 57 -12.53 8.64 -5.58
CA THR A 57 -12.52 7.33 -6.25
C THR A 57 -13.92 6.91 -6.73
N LYS A 58 -14.99 7.16 -5.96
CA LYS A 58 -16.37 6.90 -6.43
C LYS A 58 -16.73 7.77 -7.65
N TYR A 59 -16.41 9.06 -7.64
CA TYR A 59 -16.64 9.95 -8.79
C TYR A 59 -15.81 9.54 -10.01
N HIS A 60 -14.58 9.08 -9.80
CA HIS A 60 -13.73 8.54 -10.87
C HIS A 60 -14.37 7.32 -11.53
N LYS A 61 -14.91 6.39 -10.73
CA LYS A 61 -15.63 5.22 -11.26
C LYS A 61 -16.83 5.63 -12.12
N GLN A 62 -17.58 6.66 -11.73
CA GLN A 62 -18.74 7.12 -12.50
C GLN A 62 -18.36 7.70 -13.87
N THR A 63 -17.19 8.34 -13.98
CA THR A 63 -16.75 8.99 -15.21
C THR A 63 -15.95 8.08 -16.15
N LYS A 64 -15.15 7.16 -15.61
CA LYS A 64 -14.26 6.29 -16.40
C LYS A 64 -14.61 4.80 -16.36
N ASN A 65 -15.58 4.41 -15.55
CA ASN A 65 -16.01 3.03 -15.36
C ASN A 65 -14.88 2.06 -14.92
N GLN A 66 -13.86 2.55 -14.22
CA GLN A 66 -12.81 1.73 -13.58
C GLN A 66 -12.50 2.26 -12.18
N TRP A 67 -11.99 1.39 -11.32
CA TRP A 67 -11.69 1.74 -9.92
C TRP A 67 -10.23 2.13 -9.74
N ALA A 68 -9.33 1.44 -10.42
CA ALA A 68 -7.90 1.70 -10.37
C ALA A 68 -7.54 3.07 -10.96
N ARG A 69 -6.46 3.64 -10.45
CA ARG A 69 -5.86 4.88 -10.94
C ARG A 69 -5.25 4.64 -12.32
N ASP A 70 -5.59 5.53 -13.25
CA ASP A 70 -5.03 5.56 -14.60
C ASP A 70 -3.60 6.12 -14.67
N ASP A 71 -3.28 7.01 -13.74
CA ASP A 71 -2.01 7.70 -13.67
C ASP A 71 -1.02 6.91 -12.79
N PRO A 72 0.27 6.89 -13.16
CA PRO A 72 1.32 6.33 -12.33
C PRO A 72 1.93 7.33 -11.34
N ALA A 73 1.37 8.54 -11.23
CA ALA A 73 1.97 9.66 -10.53
C ALA A 73 2.14 9.37 -9.04
N PHE A 74 1.14 8.73 -8.44
CA PHE A 74 1.18 8.33 -7.04
C PHE A 74 2.37 7.40 -6.72
N ILE A 75 2.57 6.33 -7.49
CA ILE A 75 3.63 5.35 -7.25
C ILE A 75 5.00 6.01 -7.42
N VAL A 76 5.17 6.81 -8.47
CA VAL A 76 6.45 7.46 -8.79
C VAL A 76 6.83 8.52 -7.75
N ILE A 77 5.86 9.33 -7.30
CA ILE A 77 6.12 10.32 -6.25
C ILE A 77 6.38 9.61 -4.91
N CYS A 78 5.60 8.57 -4.58
CA CYS A 78 5.79 7.81 -3.35
C CYS A 78 7.16 7.11 -3.33
N SER A 79 7.61 6.54 -4.45
CA SER A 79 8.94 5.92 -4.55
C SER A 79 10.07 6.94 -4.45
N LEU A 80 9.94 8.11 -5.08
CA LEU A 80 10.89 9.20 -4.96
C LEU A 80 11.03 9.65 -3.50
N LEU A 81 9.92 9.87 -2.80
CA LEU A 81 9.91 10.28 -1.40
C LEU A 81 10.52 9.20 -0.49
N LEU A 82 10.24 7.92 -0.75
CA LEU A 82 10.84 6.80 -0.01
C LEU A 82 12.36 6.74 -0.22
N VAL A 83 12.85 6.94 -1.44
CA VAL A 83 14.28 7.00 -1.74
C VAL A 83 14.92 8.16 -1.00
N VAL A 84 14.34 9.36 -1.04
CA VAL A 84 14.86 10.54 -0.33
C VAL A 84 14.94 10.29 1.18
N ALA A 85 13.88 9.74 1.78
CA ALA A 85 13.87 9.42 3.20
C ALA A 85 14.94 8.37 3.55
N THR A 86 15.07 7.31 2.75
CA THR A 86 16.06 6.24 2.99
C THR A 86 17.48 6.76 2.84
N VAL A 87 17.76 7.61 1.85
CA VAL A 87 19.05 8.30 1.68
C VAL A 87 19.36 9.16 2.91
N ALA A 88 18.38 9.87 3.46
CA ALA A 88 18.58 10.65 4.69
C ALA A 88 19.02 9.76 5.87
N TYR A 89 18.38 8.60 6.07
CA TYR A 89 18.85 7.64 7.08
C TYR A 89 20.26 7.14 6.79
N CYS A 90 20.58 6.79 5.54
CA CYS A 90 21.92 6.32 5.18
C CYS A 90 22.99 7.38 5.49
N VAL A 91 22.72 8.66 5.20
CA VAL A 91 23.65 9.77 5.49
C VAL A 91 23.86 9.94 7.00
N THR A 92 22.83 9.71 7.82
CA THR A 92 22.93 9.87 9.27
C THR A 92 23.53 8.66 9.98
N TYR A 93 23.17 7.44 9.57
CA TYR A 93 23.42 6.22 10.33
C TYR A 93 24.31 5.18 9.65
N ASP A 94 24.54 5.26 8.34
CA ASP A 94 25.37 4.29 7.62
C ASP A 94 26.86 4.70 7.60
N HIS A 95 27.74 3.71 7.48
CA HIS A 95 29.19 3.91 7.39
C HIS A 95 29.71 3.84 5.95
N SER A 96 29.08 3.05 5.09
CA SER A 96 29.59 2.73 3.76
C SER A 96 28.65 3.22 2.66
N SER A 97 29.18 4.02 1.73
CA SER A 97 28.41 4.50 0.57
C SER A 97 27.91 3.36 -0.33
N SER A 98 28.64 2.24 -0.42
CA SER A 98 28.20 1.08 -1.21
C SER A 98 27.04 0.35 -0.52
N HIS A 99 27.10 0.24 0.81
CA HIS A 99 26.01 -0.32 1.60
C HIS A 99 24.76 0.56 1.52
N ALA A 100 24.92 1.89 1.58
CA ALA A 100 23.82 2.83 1.44
C ALA A 100 23.02 2.63 0.13
N VAL A 101 23.70 2.39 -1.01
CA VAL A 101 23.03 2.11 -2.29
C VAL A 101 22.24 0.81 -2.22
N VAL A 102 22.79 -0.24 -1.62
CA VAL A 102 22.11 -1.53 -1.43
C VAL A 102 20.89 -1.36 -0.52
N VAL A 103 21.00 -0.59 0.56
CA VAL A 103 19.87 -0.29 1.46
C VAL A 103 18.77 0.46 0.71
N VAL A 104 19.09 1.53 -0.03
CA VAL A 104 18.08 2.30 -0.79
C VAL A 104 17.35 1.43 -1.82
N VAL A 105 18.09 0.65 -2.61
CA VAL A 105 17.51 -0.24 -3.61
C VAL A 105 16.68 -1.33 -2.93
N SER A 106 17.21 -1.97 -1.89
CA SER A 106 16.51 -3.03 -1.17
C SER A 106 15.23 -2.52 -0.52
N VAL A 107 15.23 -1.38 0.15
CA VAL A 107 14.03 -0.79 0.77
C VAL A 107 12.97 -0.47 -0.29
N LEU A 108 13.34 0.18 -1.40
CA LEU A 108 12.39 0.51 -2.46
C LEU A 108 11.71 -0.74 -3.04
N PHE A 109 12.50 -1.76 -3.39
CA PHE A 109 11.96 -2.97 -4.00
C PHE A 109 11.24 -3.85 -2.98
N THR A 110 11.82 -4.08 -1.80
CA THR A 110 11.25 -5.03 -0.83
C THR A 110 10.07 -4.45 -0.06
N HIS A 111 10.18 -3.22 0.47
CA HIS A 111 9.15 -2.67 1.36
C HIS A 111 7.94 -2.13 0.62
N PHE A 112 8.18 -1.52 -0.54
CA PHE A 112 7.11 -0.87 -1.29
C PHE A 112 6.62 -1.75 -2.44
N LEU A 113 7.48 -2.14 -3.38
CA LEU A 113 7.03 -2.82 -4.61
C LEU A 113 6.66 -4.29 -4.39
N ILE A 114 7.57 -5.11 -3.86
CA ILE A 114 7.37 -6.55 -3.69
C ILE A 114 6.33 -6.81 -2.60
N THR A 115 6.52 -6.24 -1.40
CA THR A 115 5.54 -6.39 -0.32
C THR A 115 4.17 -5.86 -0.75
N GLY A 116 4.12 -4.73 -1.46
CA GLY A 116 2.88 -4.21 -2.03
C GLY A 116 2.23 -5.15 -3.04
N ALA A 117 2.99 -5.73 -3.96
CA ALA A 117 2.47 -6.68 -4.95
C ALA A 117 1.97 -7.98 -4.29
N VAL A 118 2.64 -8.47 -3.25
CA VAL A 118 2.21 -9.63 -2.47
C VAL A 118 0.91 -9.32 -1.74
N ILE A 119 0.85 -8.21 -0.99
CA ILE A 119 -0.36 -7.79 -0.27
C ILE A 119 -1.52 -7.58 -1.25
N ALA A 120 -1.30 -6.87 -2.36
CA ALA A 120 -2.31 -6.65 -3.39
C ALA A 120 -2.83 -7.97 -3.95
N THR A 121 -1.96 -8.93 -4.26
CA THR A 121 -2.36 -10.25 -4.77
C THR A 121 -3.18 -11.03 -3.74
N CYS A 122 -2.76 -11.01 -2.47
CA CYS A 122 -3.51 -11.64 -1.38
C CYS A 122 -4.89 -10.99 -1.19
N CYS A 123 -4.95 -9.65 -1.09
CA CYS A 123 -6.20 -8.92 -0.93
C CYS A 123 -7.12 -9.12 -2.12
N TRP A 124 -6.61 -9.03 -3.35
CA TRP A 124 -7.35 -9.29 -4.58
C TRP A 124 -7.98 -10.68 -4.61
N PHE A 125 -7.21 -11.70 -4.20
CA PHE A 125 -7.70 -13.07 -4.10
C PHE A 125 -8.79 -13.17 -3.02
N LEU A 126 -8.54 -12.65 -1.82
CA LEU A 126 -9.50 -12.70 -0.71
C LEU A 126 -10.81 -11.98 -1.03
N THR A 127 -10.73 -10.75 -1.58
CA THR A 127 -11.91 -9.95 -1.88
C THR A 127 -12.78 -10.62 -2.94
N ASN A 128 -12.16 -11.14 -4.00
CA ASN A 128 -12.91 -11.76 -5.09
C ASN A 128 -13.44 -13.16 -4.73
N SER A 129 -12.84 -13.83 -3.75
CA SER A 129 -13.23 -15.19 -3.35
C SER A 129 -14.24 -15.21 -2.20
N TYR A 130 -14.23 -14.22 -1.29
CA TYR A 130 -14.99 -14.29 -0.03
C TYR A 130 -15.85 -13.07 0.30
N LEU A 131 -15.54 -11.89 -0.27
CA LEU A 131 -16.19 -10.63 0.10
C LEU A 131 -17.17 -10.13 -0.96
N ARG A 132 -17.32 -10.79 -2.11
CA ARG A 132 -18.31 -10.37 -3.12
C ARG A 132 -19.72 -10.66 -2.62
N GLU A 133 -20.64 -9.76 -2.91
CA GLU A 133 -22.08 -9.94 -2.65
C GLU A 133 -22.62 -11.19 -3.38
N GLU A 134 -23.29 -12.08 -2.64
CA GLU A 134 -23.75 -13.38 -3.14
C GLU A 134 -25.02 -13.27 -4.01
N THR A 135 -25.86 -12.26 -3.76
CA THR A 135 -27.09 -11.97 -4.50
C THR A 135 -26.95 -10.69 -5.31
N PRO A 136 -26.36 -10.71 -6.53
CA PRO A 136 -26.47 -9.55 -7.39
C PRO A 136 -27.96 -9.32 -7.67
N ASN A 137 -28.47 -8.11 -7.38
CA ASN A 137 -29.74 -7.66 -7.95
C ASN A 137 -29.73 -8.03 -9.43
N SER A 138 -30.74 -8.76 -9.92
CA SER A 138 -30.75 -9.52 -11.19
C SER A 138 -30.39 -8.75 -12.48
N HIS A 139 -30.19 -7.45 -12.39
CA HIS A 139 -29.83 -6.54 -13.47
C HIS A 139 -28.45 -5.87 -13.32
N VAL A 140 -27.65 -6.25 -12.31
CA VAL A 140 -26.31 -5.69 -12.09
C VAL A 140 -25.26 -6.65 -12.64
N VAL A 141 -24.44 -6.17 -13.59
CA VAL A 141 -23.29 -6.91 -14.12
C VAL A 141 -22.36 -7.26 -12.97
N GLU A 142 -21.99 -8.53 -12.85
CA GLU A 142 -21.01 -8.99 -11.86
C GLU A 142 -19.69 -8.20 -11.96
N GLN A 143 -19.39 -7.42 -10.93
CA GLN A 143 -18.12 -6.72 -10.81
C GLN A 143 -17.13 -7.55 -9.99
N ARG A 144 -15.85 -7.46 -10.38
CA ARG A 144 -14.71 -8.03 -9.68
C ARG A 144 -13.76 -6.91 -9.29
N VAL A 145 -13.05 -7.10 -8.18
CA VAL A 145 -12.02 -6.16 -7.77
C VAL A 145 -10.84 -6.28 -8.74
N GLU A 146 -10.44 -5.14 -9.30
CA GLU A 146 -9.28 -5.01 -10.18
C GLU A 146 -7.99 -5.19 -9.35
N TRP A 147 -7.02 -5.97 -9.82
CA TRP A 147 -5.74 -6.12 -9.11
C TRP A 147 -5.02 -4.78 -8.94
N LEU A 148 -5.04 -3.94 -9.98
CA LEU A 148 -4.42 -2.62 -9.94
C LEU A 148 -5.06 -1.73 -8.86
N TYR A 149 -6.37 -1.87 -8.63
CA TYR A 149 -7.06 -1.19 -7.54
C TYR A 149 -6.58 -1.68 -6.16
N THR A 150 -6.40 -2.99 -5.97
CA THR A 150 -5.87 -3.52 -4.70
C THR A 150 -4.45 -3.05 -4.42
N PHE A 151 -3.64 -2.88 -5.48
CA PHE A 151 -2.31 -2.28 -5.36
C PHE A 151 -2.39 -0.78 -5.05
N ASP A 152 -3.32 -0.03 -5.66
CA ASP A 152 -3.57 1.37 -5.30
C ASP A 152 -3.99 1.52 -3.83
N VAL A 153 -4.83 0.61 -3.31
CA VAL A 153 -5.21 0.61 -1.88
C VAL A 153 -3.99 0.37 -1.00
N HIS A 154 -3.08 -0.54 -1.38
CA HIS A 154 -1.80 -0.69 -0.70
C HIS A 154 -0.99 0.61 -0.74
N CYS A 155 -0.80 1.24 -1.91
CA CYS A 155 -0.04 2.48 -2.03
C CYS A 155 -0.64 3.61 -1.19
N ASN A 156 -1.96 3.78 -1.24
CA ASN A 156 -2.68 4.77 -0.46
C ASN A 156 -2.51 4.54 1.05
N SER A 157 -2.51 3.28 1.48
CA SER A 157 -2.32 2.90 2.88
C SER A 157 -0.87 3.02 3.33
N PHE A 158 0.06 2.69 2.43
CA PHE A 158 1.50 2.76 2.66
C PHE A 158 1.95 4.21 2.87
N PHE A 159 1.41 5.17 2.12
CA PHE A 159 1.92 6.54 2.16
C PHE A 159 1.85 7.19 3.56
N PRO A 160 0.71 7.22 4.29
CA PRO A 160 0.69 7.78 5.64
C PRO A 160 1.49 6.95 6.65
N MET A 161 1.51 5.62 6.51
CA MET A 161 2.40 4.77 7.30
C MET A 161 3.88 5.12 7.06
N PHE A 162 4.26 5.40 5.81
CA PHE A 162 5.58 5.87 5.42
C PHE A 162 5.90 7.22 6.09
N VAL A 163 4.96 8.18 6.06
CA VAL A 163 5.14 9.47 6.74
C VAL A 163 5.41 9.25 8.23
N LEU A 164 4.69 8.34 8.89
CA LEU A 164 4.90 8.05 10.31
C LEU A 164 6.21 7.29 10.59
N LEU A 165 6.47 6.19 9.88
CA LEU A 165 7.53 5.24 10.22
C LEU A 165 8.87 5.52 9.53
N TYR A 166 8.90 6.40 8.52
CA TYR A 166 10.15 6.82 7.86
C TYR A 166 10.42 8.29 8.16
N VAL A 167 9.47 9.18 7.90
CA VAL A 167 9.70 10.62 8.04
C VAL A 167 9.66 11.08 9.50
N VAL A 168 8.55 10.87 10.21
CA VAL A 168 8.42 11.27 11.62
C VAL A 168 9.39 10.47 12.49
N HIS A 169 9.49 9.16 12.26
CA HIS A 169 10.48 8.31 12.91
C HIS A 169 11.91 8.84 12.74
N TYR A 170 12.28 9.38 11.56
CA TYR A 170 13.64 9.88 11.32
C TYR A 170 13.96 11.04 12.27
N PHE A 171 13.07 12.01 12.37
CA PHE A 171 13.27 13.16 13.27
C PHE A 171 13.25 12.76 14.75
N LEU A 172 12.44 11.76 15.11
CA LEU A 172 12.35 11.27 16.49
C LEU A 172 13.40 10.19 16.82
N SER A 173 14.16 9.71 15.83
CA SER A 173 15.03 8.55 15.98
C SER A 173 16.06 8.65 17.12
N PRO A 174 16.69 9.81 17.42
CA PRO A 174 17.60 9.92 18.57
C PRO A 174 16.89 9.65 19.91
N LEU A 175 15.61 10.03 20.01
CA LEU A 175 14.78 9.77 21.18
C LEU A 175 14.28 8.31 21.22
N LEU A 176 13.83 7.77 20.08
CA LEU A 176 13.21 6.43 20.01
C LEU A 176 14.22 5.29 20.18
N ILE A 177 15.48 5.52 19.77
CA ILE A 177 16.58 4.54 19.89
C ILE A 177 17.21 4.60 21.28
N ALA A 178 17.03 5.66 22.06
CA ALA A 178 17.63 5.79 23.40
C ALA A 178 17.17 4.68 24.37
N HIS A 179 17.98 4.44 25.42
CA HIS A 179 17.64 3.45 26.45
C HIS A 179 16.64 4.03 27.45
N GLY A 180 15.68 3.21 27.87
CA GLY A 180 14.70 3.57 28.88
C GLY A 180 13.27 3.21 28.49
N PHE A 181 12.37 3.34 29.46
CA PHE A 181 10.95 3.02 29.27
C PHE A 181 10.25 4.00 28.33
N ILE A 182 10.56 5.30 28.40
CA ILE A 182 9.90 6.32 27.56
C ILE A 182 10.22 6.13 26.06
N PRO A 183 11.49 5.99 25.61
CA PRO A 183 11.82 5.62 24.23
C PRO A 183 11.12 4.35 23.75
N LEU A 184 11.12 3.30 24.59
CA LEU A 184 10.47 2.02 24.31
C LEU A 184 8.95 2.20 24.09
N LEU A 185 8.29 2.94 24.98
CA LEU A 185 6.86 3.23 24.88
C LEU A 185 6.54 4.03 23.62
N LEU A 186 7.26 5.13 23.37
CA LEU A 186 7.06 5.98 22.20
C LEU A 186 7.30 5.23 20.88
N SER A 187 8.32 4.38 20.84
CA SER A 187 8.62 3.55 19.67
C SER A 187 7.47 2.59 19.38
N ASN A 188 7.00 1.84 20.39
CA ASN A 188 5.87 0.93 20.22
C ASN A 188 4.58 1.66 19.82
N LEU A 189 4.29 2.81 20.42
CA LEU A 189 3.11 3.62 20.07
C LEU A 189 3.16 4.12 18.63
N LEU A 190 4.31 4.60 18.16
CA LEU A 190 4.46 5.08 16.78
C LEU A 190 4.21 3.94 15.77
N PHE A 191 4.79 2.76 16.00
CA PHE A 191 4.57 1.58 15.15
C PHE A 191 3.12 1.07 15.23
N MET A 192 2.51 1.08 16.41
CA MET A 192 1.10 0.72 16.60
C MET A 192 0.18 1.65 15.80
N VAL A 193 0.40 2.97 15.87
CA VAL A 193 -0.39 3.95 15.10
C VAL A 193 -0.17 3.79 13.60
N GLY A 194 1.09 3.66 13.15
CA GLY A 194 1.40 3.46 11.73
C GLY A 194 0.77 2.20 11.15
N ALA A 195 0.87 1.06 11.84
CA ALA A 195 0.26 -0.20 11.42
C ALA A 195 -1.27 -0.14 11.44
N SER A 196 -1.86 0.43 12.50
CA SER A 196 -3.31 0.58 12.60
C SER A 196 -3.88 1.46 11.49
N TYR A 197 -3.19 2.56 11.17
CA TYR A 197 -3.62 3.48 10.13
C TYR A 197 -3.53 2.86 8.72
N TYR A 198 -2.47 2.06 8.46
CA TYR A 198 -2.37 1.27 7.23
C TYR A 198 -3.59 0.37 7.04
N HIS A 199 -4.01 -0.37 8.07
CA HIS A 199 -5.17 -1.26 8.00
C HIS A 199 -6.50 -0.51 7.93
N TYR A 200 -6.62 0.64 8.59
CA TYR A 200 -7.80 1.50 8.49
C TYR A 200 -8.00 2.02 7.06
N LEU A 201 -6.93 2.42 6.37
CA LEU A 201 -7.00 2.83 4.97
C LEU A 201 -7.31 1.68 4.03
N ASN A 202 -6.80 0.47 4.32
CA ASN A 202 -7.25 -0.72 3.60
C ASN A 202 -8.76 -0.90 3.73
N PHE A 203 -9.30 -0.84 4.96
CA PHE A 203 -10.74 -0.89 5.20
C PHE A 203 -11.50 0.16 4.38
N LEU A 204 -11.14 1.45 4.49
CA LEU A 204 -11.81 2.50 3.74
C LEU A 204 -11.74 2.30 2.22
N GLY A 205 -10.62 1.78 1.73
CA GLY A 205 -10.45 1.43 0.31
C GLY A 205 -11.43 0.36 -0.12
N TYR A 206 -11.53 -0.76 0.58
CA TYR A 206 -12.45 -1.82 0.17
C TYR A 206 -13.91 -1.50 0.47
N ASP A 207 -14.21 -0.74 1.52
CA ASP A 207 -15.55 -0.28 1.90
C ASP A 207 -16.19 0.67 0.88
N VAL A 208 -15.36 1.34 0.07
CA VAL A 208 -15.86 2.21 -1.00
C VAL A 208 -16.56 1.44 -2.13
N LEU A 209 -16.25 0.14 -2.27
CA LEU A 209 -16.71 -0.71 -3.36
C LEU A 209 -18.11 -1.27 -3.03
N PRO A 210 -19.16 -0.91 -3.80
CA PRO A 210 -20.53 -1.26 -3.45
C PRO A 210 -20.88 -2.74 -3.62
N PHE A 211 -20.05 -3.51 -4.32
CA PHE A 211 -20.23 -4.94 -4.59
C PHE A 211 -19.42 -5.83 -3.63
N LEU A 212 -18.78 -5.22 -2.61
CA LEU A 212 -18.12 -5.95 -1.54
C LEU A 212 -18.94 -5.84 -0.26
N GLU A 213 -19.11 -6.97 0.41
CA GLU A 213 -19.67 -7.10 1.75
C GLU A 213 -18.58 -7.51 2.75
N ARG A 214 -18.87 -7.34 4.05
CA ARG A 214 -17.97 -7.77 5.15
C ARG A 214 -16.55 -7.18 5.05
N THR A 215 -16.43 -5.97 4.51
CA THR A 215 -15.18 -5.20 4.40
C THR A 215 -14.54 -4.92 5.76
N THR A 216 -15.32 -4.99 6.84
CA THR A 216 -14.86 -4.95 8.24
C THR A 216 -13.76 -5.97 8.56
N PHE A 217 -13.63 -7.04 7.77
CA PHE A 217 -12.50 -7.98 7.81
C PHE A 217 -11.14 -7.27 7.83
N PHE A 218 -10.98 -6.17 7.07
CA PHE A 218 -9.73 -5.41 7.01
C PHE A 218 -9.38 -4.65 8.30
N LEU A 219 -10.31 -4.54 9.26
CA LEU A 219 -10.06 -3.95 10.58
C LEU A 219 -9.52 -4.97 11.60
N TYR A 220 -9.66 -6.28 11.36
CA TYR A 220 -9.19 -7.31 12.32
C TYR A 220 -7.70 -7.23 12.67
N PRO A 221 -6.78 -6.94 11.70
CA PRO A 221 -5.38 -6.73 12.04
C PRO A 221 -5.13 -5.59 13.02
N ILE A 222 -6.00 -4.56 13.07
CA ILE A 222 -5.89 -3.48 14.06
C ILE A 222 -6.11 -4.04 15.47
N GLY A 223 -7.10 -4.91 15.65
CA GLY A 223 -7.33 -5.61 16.92
C GLY A 223 -6.10 -6.42 17.36
N VAL A 224 -5.46 -7.12 16.43
CA VAL A 224 -4.20 -7.85 16.70
C VAL A 224 -3.07 -6.90 17.11
N VAL A 225 -2.91 -5.77 16.42
CA VAL A 225 -1.89 -4.75 16.74
C VAL A 225 -2.11 -4.15 18.14
N ILE A 226 -3.36 -3.87 18.51
CA ILE A 226 -3.72 -3.34 19.84
C ILE A 226 -3.44 -4.35 20.96
N VAL A 227 -3.65 -5.65 20.70
CA VAL A 227 -3.36 -6.71 21.69
C VAL A 227 -1.86 -6.99 21.80
N LEU A 228 -1.13 -6.98 20.68
CA LEU A 228 0.31 -7.23 20.66
C LEU A 228 1.13 -6.07 21.24
N SER A 229 0.67 -4.82 21.11
CA SER A 229 1.43 -3.65 21.57
C SER A 229 1.76 -3.65 23.07
N PRO A 230 0.85 -3.91 24.03
CA PRO A 230 1.22 -4.01 25.44
C PRO A 230 2.16 -5.18 25.71
N ILE A 231 2.03 -6.30 24.97
CA ILE A 231 2.92 -7.46 25.12
C ILE A 231 4.36 -7.09 24.72
N LEU A 232 4.54 -6.39 23.60
CA LEU A 232 5.85 -5.93 23.13
C LEU A 232 6.47 -4.88 24.06
N ILE A 233 5.65 -3.98 24.62
CA ILE A 233 6.10 -2.99 25.61
C ILE A 233 6.59 -3.71 26.88
N LEU A 234 5.81 -4.67 27.40
CA LEU A 234 6.17 -5.42 28.61
C LEU A 234 7.36 -6.35 28.39
N SER A 235 7.56 -6.87 27.18
CA SER A 235 8.74 -7.69 26.84
C SER A 235 10.02 -6.85 26.65
N GLY A 236 9.94 -5.52 26.70
CA GLY A 236 11.09 -4.64 26.45
C GLY A 236 11.49 -4.54 24.98
N PHE A 237 10.63 -4.98 24.03
CA PHE A 237 10.95 -4.96 22.61
C PHE A 237 10.78 -3.55 22.03
N ASN A 238 11.86 -2.98 21.48
CA ASN A 238 11.85 -1.67 20.83
C ASN A 238 11.92 -1.84 19.31
N PRO A 239 10.81 -1.62 18.57
CA PRO A 239 10.79 -1.81 17.11
C PRO A 239 11.72 -0.84 16.38
N SER A 240 11.85 0.41 16.84
CA SER A 240 12.78 1.38 16.26
C SER A 240 14.22 0.85 16.25
N ARG A 241 14.68 0.32 17.39
CA ARG A 241 16.02 -0.30 17.47
C ARG A 241 16.16 -1.51 16.58
N TYR A 242 15.14 -2.36 16.53
CA TYR A 242 15.15 -3.56 15.69
C TYR A 242 15.31 -3.20 14.20
N PHE A 243 14.48 -2.29 13.68
CA PHE A 243 14.58 -1.86 12.29
C PHE A 243 15.88 -1.11 11.99
N MET A 244 16.33 -0.26 12.91
CA MET A 244 17.60 0.44 12.75
C MET A 244 18.78 -0.52 12.69
N ASN A 245 18.85 -1.52 13.57
CA ASN A 245 19.90 -2.55 13.56
C ASN A 245 19.87 -3.41 12.30
N MET A 246 18.69 -3.67 11.74
CA MET A 246 18.53 -4.51 10.57
C MET A 246 19.04 -3.83 9.28
N TYR A 247 18.84 -2.52 9.15
CA TYR A 247 19.22 -1.78 7.94
C TYR A 247 20.50 -0.96 8.05
N PHE A 248 20.90 -0.57 9.26
CA PHE A 248 22.02 0.34 9.49
C PHE A 248 22.96 -0.26 10.54
N SER A 249 24.23 -0.41 10.18
CA SER A 249 25.28 -0.72 11.15
C SER A 249 25.48 0.51 12.02
N GLN A 250 25.00 0.51 13.27
CA GLN A 250 24.93 1.72 14.09
C GLN A 250 26.31 2.35 14.34
N ARG A 251 26.48 3.65 14.01
CA ARG A 251 27.41 4.56 14.71
C ARG A 251 26.84 4.91 16.08
N LEU A 252 26.93 4.03 17.06
CA LEU A 252 26.82 4.37 18.48
C LEU A 252 27.75 3.49 19.31
#